data_AF-A0A8H3GKC0-F1
#
_entry.id   AF-A0A8H3GKC0-F1
#
_cell.length_a   1.000
_cell.length_b   1.000
_cell.length_c   1.000
_cell.angle_alpha   90.00
_cell.angle_beta   90.00
_cell.angle_gamma   90.00
#
_symmetry.space_group_name_H-M   'P 1'
#
loop_
_entity.id
_entity.type
_entity.pdbx_description
1 polymer ?
#
loop_
_entity_poly.entity_id
_entity_poly.type
_entity_poly.pdbx_seq_one_letter_code
_entity_poly.pdbx_strand_id
1 'polypeptide(L)'
;MPSPSLTSHLLSQTNSPAYIAATNHSFLKQAGEGTLPASSLAHWLYQDRIYASHAYPRFVGLLIAKIPFETGDLASFRSEVTHAESVNRQILECLSFSLVNIIQEVKFFETTAGSIEAQNSSEIEVERRETRNYTAEMARVASLGTLEEGLVFLWAMEKMYLDAWTFVSKQTGQARSKGLDAFITNWTSDAFKKFVDDLEKLVNLLGIEPGSESWRRAEATWDRVIELEEEFWPKV
;
A
#
# COMPACT_ATOMS: atom_id res chain seq x y z
N MET A 1 20.78 -23.40 8.81
CA MET A 1 19.54 -22.86 8.22
C MET A 1 19.92 -21.59 7.48
N PRO A 2 19.48 -21.36 6.24
CA PRO A 2 19.69 -20.09 5.58
C PRO A 2 19.04 -18.96 6.41
N SER A 3 19.66 -17.79 6.44
CA SER A 3 19.08 -16.61 7.09
C SER A 3 17.73 -16.27 6.44
N PRO A 4 16.70 -15.88 7.22
CA PRO A 4 15.40 -15.51 6.65
C PRO A 4 15.52 -14.26 5.76
N SER A 5 14.71 -14.19 4.69
CA SER A 5 14.61 -12.97 3.89
C SER A 5 13.96 -11.84 4.70
N LEU A 6 14.17 -10.58 4.28
CA LEU A 6 13.56 -9.42 4.94
C LEU A 6 12.03 -9.56 5.02
N THR A 7 11.37 -9.91 3.91
CA THR A 7 9.90 -10.03 3.91
C THR A 7 9.43 -11.18 4.78
N SER A 8 10.13 -12.32 4.77
CA SER A 8 9.82 -13.46 5.65
C SER A 8 9.88 -13.07 7.13
N HIS A 9 10.89 -12.27 7.51
CA HIS A 9 11.02 -11.74 8.87
C HIS A 9 9.88 -10.79 9.23
N LEU A 10 9.58 -9.79 8.39
CA LEU A 10 8.52 -8.82 8.64
C LEU A 10 7.13 -9.50 8.69
N LEU A 11 6.87 -10.44 7.77
CA LEU A 11 5.63 -11.22 7.74
C LEU A 11 5.46 -12.11 8.98
N SER A 12 6.55 -12.54 9.64
CA SER A 12 6.45 -13.30 10.89
C SER A 12 5.81 -12.50 12.03
N GLN A 13 5.77 -11.17 11.91
CA GLN A 13 5.23 -10.24 12.90
C GLN A 13 3.74 -9.90 12.68
N THR A 14 3.10 -10.48 11.66
CA THR A 14 1.70 -10.23 11.30
C THR A 14 0.68 -10.70 12.34
N ASN A 15 1.10 -11.56 13.28
CA ASN A 15 0.29 -11.97 14.42
C ASN A 15 0.39 -11.02 15.63
N SER A 16 1.18 -9.94 15.52
CA SER A 16 1.31 -8.97 16.60
C SER A 16 0.00 -8.20 16.83
N PRO A 17 -0.28 -7.74 18.06
CA PRO A 17 -1.48 -6.94 18.34
C PRO A 17 -1.58 -5.67 17.47
N ALA A 18 -0.46 -5.02 17.19
CA ALA A 18 -0.41 -3.81 16.37
C ALA A 18 -0.81 -4.11 14.91
N TYR A 19 -0.25 -5.16 14.30
CA TYR A 19 -0.62 -5.54 12.94
C TYR A 19 -2.11 -5.93 12.85
N ILE A 20 -2.61 -6.69 13.83
CA ILE A 20 -4.03 -7.07 13.89
C ILE A 20 -4.93 -5.83 14.04
N ALA A 21 -4.51 -4.81 14.80
CA ALA A 21 -5.27 -3.57 14.93
C ALA A 21 -5.37 -2.83 13.59
N ALA A 22 -4.29 -2.82 12.80
CA ALA A 22 -4.25 -2.23 11.47
C ALA A 22 -5.09 -2.99 10.43
N THR A 23 -5.08 -4.33 10.42
CA THR A 23 -5.76 -5.13 9.38
C THR A 23 -7.13 -5.67 9.77
N ASN A 24 -7.50 -5.64 11.05
CA ASN A 24 -8.77 -6.15 11.56
C ASN A 24 -9.53 -5.07 12.34
N HIS A 25 -9.31 -3.79 12.00
CA HIS A 25 -9.90 -2.63 12.64
C HIS A 25 -11.44 -2.70 12.73
N SER A 26 -12.03 -2.02 13.72
CA SER A 26 -13.49 -1.98 13.93
C SER A 26 -14.27 -1.56 12.67
N PHE A 27 -13.74 -0.61 11.91
CA PHE A 27 -14.23 -0.22 10.58
C PHE A 27 -14.32 -1.41 9.62
N LEU A 28 -13.24 -2.17 9.48
CA LEU A 28 -13.16 -3.33 8.58
C LEU A 28 -14.10 -4.44 9.02
N LYS A 29 -14.21 -4.67 10.33
CA LYS A 29 -15.15 -5.64 10.89
C LYS A 29 -16.59 -5.26 10.54
N GLN A 30 -17.01 -4.04 10.82
CA GLN A 30 -18.36 -3.57 10.47
C GLN A 30 -18.60 -3.57 8.95
N ALA A 31 -17.58 -3.25 8.15
CA ALA A 31 -17.66 -3.32 6.69
C ALA A 31 -17.94 -4.75 6.21
N GLY A 32 -17.24 -5.73 6.78
CA GLY A 32 -17.39 -7.14 6.43
C GLY A 32 -18.72 -7.74 6.91
N GLU A 33 -19.18 -7.33 8.10
CA GLU A 33 -20.47 -7.72 8.67
C GLU A 33 -21.67 -7.00 8.03
N GLY A 34 -21.44 -6.05 7.11
CA GLY A 34 -22.49 -5.27 6.45
C GLY A 34 -23.22 -4.28 7.38
N THR A 35 -22.60 -3.91 8.50
CA THR A 35 -23.18 -3.02 9.53
C THR A 35 -22.60 -1.61 9.49
N LEU A 36 -21.56 -1.37 8.67
CA LEU A 36 -20.91 -0.07 8.54
C LEU A 36 -21.88 1.00 8.00
N PRO A 37 -22.02 2.15 8.69
CA PRO A 37 -22.84 3.26 8.18
C PRO A 37 -22.35 3.78 6.83
N ALA A 38 -23.28 4.11 5.93
CA ALA A 38 -22.96 4.64 4.60
C ALA A 38 -22.15 5.94 4.67
N SER A 39 -22.41 6.80 5.67
CA SER A 39 -21.63 8.02 5.91
C SER A 39 -20.18 7.73 6.29
N SER A 40 -19.92 6.71 7.11
CA SER A 40 -18.57 6.29 7.48
C SER A 40 -17.82 5.73 6.28
N LEU A 41 -18.49 4.95 5.43
CA LEU A 41 -17.92 4.45 4.18
C LEU A 41 -17.61 5.58 3.20
N ALA A 42 -18.53 6.53 3.02
CA ALA A 42 -18.32 7.70 2.16
C ALA A 42 -17.15 8.56 2.65
N HIS A 43 -17.05 8.76 3.98
CA HIS A 43 -15.97 9.55 4.56
C HIS A 43 -14.60 8.87 4.40
N TRP A 44 -14.50 7.55 4.63
CA TRP A 44 -13.28 6.80 4.32
C TRP A 44 -12.91 6.92 2.84
N LEU A 45 -13.87 6.72 1.92
CA LEU A 45 -13.61 6.81 0.48
C LEU A 45 -13.08 8.19 0.07
N TYR A 46 -13.59 9.26 0.69
CA TYR A 46 -13.08 10.60 0.47
C TYR A 46 -11.60 10.75 0.90
N GLN A 47 -11.24 10.24 2.08
CA GLN A 47 -9.84 10.25 2.54
C GLN A 47 -8.94 9.39 1.64
N ASP A 48 -9.41 8.21 1.25
CA ASP A 48 -8.66 7.26 0.42
C ASP A 48 -8.43 7.80 -1.00
N ARG A 49 -9.40 8.56 -1.52
CA ARG A 49 -9.22 9.31 -2.77
C ARG A 49 -8.10 10.34 -2.66
N ILE A 50 -7.98 11.07 -1.55
CA ILE A 50 -6.87 12.05 -1.36
C ILE A 50 -5.53 11.33 -1.39
N TYR A 51 -5.42 10.24 -0.63
CA TYR A 51 -4.25 9.38 -0.60
C TYR A 51 -3.88 8.90 -2.02
N ALA A 52 -4.83 8.28 -2.73
CA ALA A 52 -4.65 7.70 -4.06
C ALA A 52 -4.38 8.74 -5.16
N SER A 53 -5.08 9.88 -5.12
CA SER A 53 -5.00 10.87 -6.21
C SER A 53 -3.84 11.85 -6.03
N HIS A 54 -3.48 12.18 -4.79
CA HIS A 54 -2.53 13.27 -4.51
C HIS A 54 -1.19 12.80 -3.98
N ALA A 55 -1.15 11.79 -3.11
CA ALA A 55 0.07 11.39 -2.44
C ALA A 55 0.76 10.23 -3.15
N TYR A 56 0.01 9.18 -3.50
CA TYR A 56 0.55 7.97 -4.12
C TYR A 56 1.32 8.24 -5.43
N PRO A 57 0.82 9.03 -6.41
CA PRO A 57 1.55 9.26 -7.65
C PRO A 57 2.84 10.05 -7.44
N ARG A 58 2.85 10.99 -6.48
CA ARG A 58 4.05 11.77 -6.12
C ARG A 58 5.08 10.89 -5.43
N PHE A 59 4.63 10.05 -4.50
CA PHE A 59 5.47 9.08 -3.81
C PHE A 59 6.17 8.16 -4.81
N VAL A 60 5.40 7.46 -5.65
CA VAL A 60 5.95 6.53 -6.65
C VAL A 60 6.82 7.24 -7.67
N GLY A 61 6.43 8.43 -8.15
CA GLY A 61 7.23 9.22 -9.09
C GLY A 61 8.61 9.61 -8.55
N LEU A 62 8.69 9.95 -7.26
CA LEU A 62 9.97 10.23 -6.59
C LEU A 62 10.80 8.97 -6.35
N LEU A 63 10.19 7.81 -6.11
CA LEU A 63 10.93 6.53 -6.06
C LEU A 63 11.51 6.17 -7.43
N ILE A 64 10.76 6.37 -8.51
CA ILE A 64 11.26 6.18 -9.88
C ILE A 64 12.49 7.05 -10.14
N ALA A 65 12.48 8.31 -9.67
CA ALA A 65 13.61 9.22 -9.81
C ALA A 65 14.86 8.79 -9.02
N LYS A 66 14.73 7.85 -8.07
CA LYS A 66 15.83 7.33 -7.23
C LYS A 66 16.47 6.05 -7.77
N ILE A 67 15.96 5.48 -8.87
CA ILE A 67 16.48 4.21 -9.41
C ILE A 67 17.91 4.45 -9.95
N PRO A 68 18.93 3.74 -9.43
CA PRO A 68 20.33 3.98 -9.79
C PRO A 68 20.71 3.22 -11.08
N PHE A 69 20.12 3.60 -12.22
CA PHE A 69 20.48 3.03 -13.52
C PHE A 69 21.95 3.26 -13.86
N GLU A 70 22.59 2.25 -14.43
CA GLU A 70 24.00 2.34 -14.81
C GLU A 70 24.19 3.33 -15.97
N THR A 71 25.10 4.30 -15.80
CA THR A 71 25.58 5.14 -16.91
C THR A 71 26.72 4.42 -17.62
N GLY A 72 26.50 4.04 -18.87
CA GLY A 72 27.47 3.29 -19.67
C GLY A 72 27.74 3.91 -21.05
N ASP A 73 28.81 3.47 -21.70
CA ASP A 73 29.11 3.81 -23.08
C ASP A 73 28.39 2.87 -24.07
N LEU A 74 28.52 3.12 -25.37
CA LEU A 74 27.90 2.26 -26.39
C LEU A 74 28.41 0.81 -26.37
N ALA A 75 29.57 0.52 -25.78
CA ALA A 75 30.09 -0.83 -25.66
C ALA A 75 29.44 -1.59 -24.49
N SER A 76 29.17 -0.91 -23.37
CA SER A 76 28.46 -1.52 -22.24
C SER A 76 27.03 -1.91 -22.60
N PHE A 77 26.33 -1.15 -23.45
CA PHE A 77 24.98 -1.53 -23.94
C PHE A 77 24.94 -2.81 -24.79
N ARG A 78 26.09 -3.27 -25.30
CA ARG A 78 26.21 -4.52 -26.07
C ARG A 78 26.64 -5.71 -25.23
N SER A 79 26.94 -5.49 -23.94
CA SER A 79 27.38 -6.52 -23.01
C SER A 79 26.19 -7.14 -22.28
N GLU A 80 26.41 -8.25 -21.56
CA GLU A 80 25.39 -8.86 -20.71
C GLU A 80 24.94 -7.88 -19.61
N VAL A 81 23.63 -7.83 -19.37
CA VAL A 81 23.03 -6.95 -18.35
C VAL A 81 23.44 -7.44 -16.96
N THR A 82 23.98 -6.54 -16.14
CA THR A 82 24.35 -6.86 -14.76
C THR A 82 23.11 -7.23 -13.95
N HIS A 83 23.29 -7.99 -12.86
CA HIS A 83 22.19 -8.29 -11.95
C HIS A 83 21.54 -7.01 -11.39
N ALA A 84 22.35 -6.01 -11.02
CA ALA A 84 21.87 -4.73 -10.49
C ALA A 84 21.02 -3.97 -11.52
N GLU A 85 21.48 -3.85 -12.76
CA GLU A 85 20.73 -3.21 -13.85
C GLU A 85 19.43 -3.97 -14.16
N SER A 86 19.43 -5.30 -14.09
CA SER A 86 18.22 -6.10 -14.22
C SER A 86 17.21 -5.84 -13.09
N VAL A 87 17.66 -5.71 -11.84
CA VAL A 87 16.81 -5.36 -10.70
C VAL A 87 16.24 -3.94 -10.86
N ASN A 88 17.06 -2.97 -11.26
CA ASN A 88 16.62 -1.59 -11.53
C ASN A 88 15.49 -1.52 -12.57
N ARG A 89 15.58 -2.31 -13.65
CA ARG A 89 14.52 -2.42 -14.66
C ARG A 89 13.23 -2.99 -14.09
N GLN A 90 13.31 -4.06 -13.29
CA GLN A 90 12.15 -4.65 -12.63
C GLN A 90 11.48 -3.68 -11.63
N ILE A 91 12.28 -2.88 -10.91
CA ILE A 91 11.76 -1.81 -10.04
C ILE A 91 10.99 -0.79 -10.88
N LEU A 92 11.55 -0.30 -11.98
CA LEU A 92 10.87 0.67 -12.85
C LEU A 92 9.57 0.11 -13.42
N GLU A 93 9.58 -1.14 -13.89
CA GLU A 93 8.38 -1.81 -14.41
C GLU A 93 7.28 -1.89 -13.36
N CYS A 94 7.62 -2.30 -12.13
CA CYS A 94 6.66 -2.41 -11.04
C CYS A 94 6.12 -1.03 -10.61
N LEU A 95 6.98 -0.04 -10.40
CA LEU A 95 6.56 1.32 -10.03
C LEU A 95 5.71 1.98 -11.13
N SER A 96 6.04 1.73 -12.40
CA SER A 96 5.23 2.19 -13.53
C SER A 96 3.86 1.52 -13.54
N PHE A 97 3.81 0.21 -13.26
CA PHE A 97 2.55 -0.51 -13.09
C PHE A 97 1.72 0.05 -11.93
N SER A 98 2.32 0.39 -10.79
CA SER A 98 1.64 1.04 -9.67
C SER A 98 0.96 2.36 -10.08
N LEU A 99 1.64 3.19 -10.89
CA LEU A 99 1.06 4.43 -11.43
C LEU A 99 -0.11 4.18 -12.40
N VAL A 100 -0.01 3.14 -13.24
CA VAL A 100 -1.12 2.77 -14.13
C VAL A 100 -2.30 2.24 -13.32
N ASN A 101 -2.04 1.46 -12.28
CA ASN A 101 -3.06 0.86 -11.43
C ASN A 101 -3.83 1.94 -10.65
N ILE A 102 -3.12 2.89 -10.02
CA ILE A 102 -3.76 3.96 -9.24
C ILE A 102 -4.66 4.85 -10.12
N ILE A 103 -4.35 5.04 -11.40
CA ILE A 103 -5.22 5.74 -12.35
C ILE A 103 -6.57 5.00 -12.53
N GLN A 104 -6.54 3.67 -12.59
CA GLN A 104 -7.77 2.87 -12.68
C GLN A 104 -8.53 2.90 -11.35
N GLU A 105 -7.81 2.86 -10.24
CA GLU A 105 -8.38 2.89 -8.90
C GLU A 105 -9.11 4.20 -8.60
N VAL A 106 -8.55 5.34 -8.98
CA VAL A 106 -9.24 6.64 -8.83
C VAL A 106 -10.54 6.69 -9.66
N LYS A 107 -10.54 6.14 -10.88
CA LYS A 107 -11.77 6.03 -11.69
C LYS A 107 -12.79 5.07 -11.07
N PHE A 108 -12.29 3.99 -10.48
CA PHE A 108 -13.09 3.03 -9.74
C PHE A 108 -13.74 3.70 -8.52
N PHE A 109 -13.04 4.55 -7.77
CA PHE A 109 -13.61 5.34 -6.68
C PHE A 109 -14.73 6.26 -7.15
N GLU A 110 -14.54 6.95 -8.27
CA GLU A 110 -15.56 7.84 -8.85
C GLU A 110 -16.84 7.08 -9.22
N THR A 111 -16.68 5.90 -9.80
CA THR A 111 -17.80 5.05 -10.18
C THR A 111 -18.51 4.48 -8.95
N THR A 112 -17.74 4.02 -7.96
CA THR A 112 -18.27 3.38 -6.75
C THR A 112 -18.89 4.39 -5.79
N ALA A 113 -18.40 5.63 -5.75
CA ALA A 113 -18.99 6.71 -4.95
C ALA A 113 -20.48 6.92 -5.25
N GLY A 114 -20.88 6.81 -6.53
CA GLY A 114 -22.29 6.91 -6.93
C GLY A 114 -23.20 5.80 -6.41
N SER A 115 -22.63 4.70 -5.88
CA SER A 115 -23.38 3.59 -5.27
C SER A 115 -23.52 3.70 -3.75
N ILE A 116 -22.87 4.69 -3.12
CA ILE A 116 -22.93 4.89 -1.67
C ILE A 116 -24.06 5.88 -1.37
N GLU A 117 -25.12 5.40 -0.71
CA GLU A 117 -26.28 6.21 -0.32
C GLU A 117 -25.99 7.02 0.95
N ALA A 118 -25.05 7.96 0.89
CA ALA A 118 -24.76 8.90 1.96
C ALA A 118 -25.38 10.28 1.65
N GLN A 119 -25.98 10.92 2.65
CA GLN A 119 -26.38 12.32 2.52
C GLN A 119 -25.12 13.18 2.42
N ASN A 120 -25.07 14.09 1.44
CA ASN A 120 -23.99 15.06 1.32
C ASN A 120 -23.92 15.90 2.61
N SER A 121 -22.84 15.73 3.37
CA SER A 121 -22.52 16.50 4.56
C SER A 121 -21.16 17.14 4.36
N SER A 122 -21.02 18.42 4.73
CA SER A 122 -19.73 19.12 4.71
C SER A 122 -18.67 18.43 5.56
N GLU A 123 -19.06 17.60 6.53
CA GLU A 123 -18.14 16.81 7.36
C GLU A 123 -17.47 15.66 6.60
N ILE A 124 -18.10 15.14 5.54
CA ILE A 124 -17.53 14.04 4.74
C ILE A 124 -16.29 14.53 3.98
N GLU A 125 -16.29 15.80 3.57
CA GLU A 125 -15.26 16.42 2.70
C GLU A 125 -14.14 17.12 3.48
N VAL A 126 -14.03 16.90 4.79
CA VAL A 126 -12.93 17.43 5.59
C VAL A 126 -11.78 16.43 5.60
N GLU A 127 -10.59 16.85 5.15
CA GLU A 127 -9.39 16.04 5.24
C GLU A 127 -9.02 15.79 6.72
N ARG A 128 -8.85 14.51 7.07
CA ARG A 128 -8.49 14.09 8.43
C ARG A 128 -7.03 14.36 8.74
N ARG A 129 -6.74 14.52 10.03
CA ARG A 129 -5.35 14.61 10.52
C ARG A 129 -4.58 13.34 10.16
N GLU A 130 -5.21 12.18 10.29
CA GLU A 130 -4.60 10.89 10.00
C GLU A 130 -4.23 10.77 8.50
N THR A 131 -5.09 11.25 7.61
CA THR A 131 -4.79 11.36 6.16
C THR A 131 -3.63 12.32 5.88
N ARG A 132 -3.58 13.49 6.53
CA ARG A 132 -2.42 14.40 6.41
C ARG A 132 -1.13 13.77 6.94
N ASN A 133 -1.18 13.04 8.05
CA ASN A 133 -0.03 12.36 8.61
C ASN A 133 0.51 11.30 7.64
N TYR A 134 -0.39 10.50 7.05
CA TYR A 134 -0.03 9.47 6.08
C TYR A 134 0.62 10.11 4.85
N THR A 135 -0.05 11.08 4.23
CA THR A 135 0.46 11.75 3.02
C THR A 135 1.76 12.51 3.26
N ALA A 136 1.95 13.08 4.46
CA ALA A 136 3.21 13.70 4.87
C ALA A 136 4.34 12.66 5.03
N GLU A 137 4.05 11.49 5.59
CA GLU A 137 5.05 10.42 5.71
C GLU A 137 5.44 9.86 4.34
N MET A 138 4.48 9.67 3.43
CA MET A 138 4.78 9.33 2.03
C MET A 138 5.73 10.36 1.41
N ALA A 139 5.43 11.66 1.54
CA ALA A 139 6.29 12.71 1.02
C ALA A 139 7.68 12.69 1.68
N ARG A 140 7.78 12.42 2.98
CA ARG A 140 9.04 12.32 3.73
C ARG A 140 9.89 11.14 3.24
N VAL A 141 9.32 9.94 3.17
CA VAL A 141 10.02 8.72 2.72
C VAL A 141 10.47 8.89 1.27
N ALA A 142 9.57 9.34 0.39
CA ALA A 142 9.89 9.56 -1.01
C ALA A 142 10.96 10.62 -1.23
N SER A 143 10.99 11.69 -0.43
CA SER A 143 11.96 12.78 -0.61
C SER A 143 13.30 12.48 0.08
N LEU A 144 13.25 12.07 1.35
CA LEU A 144 14.42 12.01 2.24
C LEU A 144 14.92 10.58 2.50
N GLY A 145 14.10 9.55 2.32
CA GLY A 145 14.47 8.15 2.52
C GLY A 145 15.28 7.57 1.35
N THR A 146 15.80 6.35 1.51
CA THR A 146 16.43 5.61 0.41
C THR A 146 15.39 4.96 -0.51
N LEU A 147 15.83 4.45 -1.67
CA LEU A 147 14.97 3.62 -2.53
C LEU A 147 14.51 2.35 -1.80
N GLU A 148 15.37 1.76 -0.97
CA GLU A 148 15.05 0.58 -0.16
C GLU A 148 13.90 0.86 0.81
N GLU A 149 13.99 1.95 1.58
CA GLU A 149 12.92 2.38 2.50
C GLU A 149 11.62 2.64 1.73
N GLY A 150 11.70 3.29 0.57
CA GLY A 150 10.54 3.54 -0.29
C GLY A 150 9.87 2.26 -0.80
N LEU A 151 10.64 1.26 -1.22
CA LEU A 151 10.10 -0.01 -1.71
C LEU A 151 9.50 -0.86 -0.58
N VAL A 152 10.12 -0.86 0.60
CA VAL A 152 9.56 -1.52 1.79
C VAL A 152 8.26 -0.83 2.21
N PHE A 153 8.25 0.51 2.23
CA PHE A 153 7.06 1.28 2.54
C PHE A 153 5.93 0.95 1.56
N LEU A 154 6.21 0.99 0.24
CA LEU A 154 5.24 0.62 -0.80
C LEU A 154 4.68 -0.79 -0.60
N TRP A 155 5.55 -1.78 -0.46
CA TRP A 155 5.13 -3.16 -0.25
C TRP A 155 4.29 -3.34 1.01
N ALA A 156 4.69 -2.72 2.13
CA ALA A 156 3.98 -2.82 3.40
C ALA A 156 2.56 -2.27 3.31
N MET A 157 2.36 -1.11 2.67
CA MET A 157 1.02 -0.52 2.47
C MET A 157 0.11 -1.48 1.70
N GLU A 158 0.57 -1.94 0.54
CA GLU A 158 -0.22 -2.80 -0.34
C GLU A 158 -0.50 -4.17 0.32
N LYS A 159 0.46 -4.69 1.08
CA LYS A 159 0.32 -5.94 1.85
C LYS A 159 -0.74 -5.83 2.93
N MET A 160 -0.74 -4.73 3.70
CA MET A 160 -1.73 -4.50 4.76
C MET A 160 -3.11 -4.23 4.19
N TYR A 161 -3.21 -3.52 3.06
CA TYR A 161 -4.48 -3.33 2.35
C TYR A 161 -5.07 -4.65 1.86
N LEU A 162 -4.24 -5.51 1.26
CA LEU A 162 -4.65 -6.85 0.85
C LEU A 162 -5.17 -7.67 2.05
N ASP A 163 -4.46 -7.65 3.18
CA ASP A 163 -4.89 -8.38 4.38
C ASP A 163 -6.17 -7.82 4.98
N ALA A 164 -6.29 -6.49 5.05
CA ALA A 164 -7.49 -5.81 5.53
C ALA A 164 -8.72 -6.21 4.71
N TRP A 165 -8.66 -6.08 3.38
CA TRP A 165 -9.80 -6.44 2.53
C TRP A 165 -10.04 -7.94 2.46
N THR A 166 -9.01 -8.77 2.62
CA THR A 166 -9.15 -10.23 2.77
C THR A 166 -9.81 -10.59 4.10
N PHE A 167 -9.55 -9.84 5.17
CA PHE A 167 -10.25 -9.99 6.45
C PHE A 167 -11.73 -9.63 6.30
N VAL A 168 -12.03 -8.49 5.67
CA VAL A 168 -13.40 -8.04 5.37
C VAL A 168 -14.16 -9.11 4.57
N SER A 169 -13.53 -9.70 3.55
CA SER A 169 -14.17 -10.70 2.68
C SER A 169 -14.58 -11.98 3.40
N LYS A 170 -13.91 -12.29 4.52
CA LYS A 170 -14.14 -13.50 5.34
C LYS A 170 -15.20 -13.30 6.41
N GLN A 171 -15.63 -12.06 6.68
CA GLN A 171 -16.68 -11.80 7.66
C GLN A 171 -18.03 -12.27 7.15
N THR A 172 -18.89 -12.65 8.10
CA THR A 172 -20.28 -13.02 7.84
C THR A 172 -21.19 -12.11 8.65
N GLY A 173 -22.30 -11.69 8.06
CA GLY A 173 -23.21 -10.75 8.69
C GLY A 173 -24.42 -10.43 7.83
N GLN A 174 -24.80 -9.17 7.82
CA GLN A 174 -25.87 -8.64 6.99
C GLN A 174 -25.44 -8.54 5.52
N ALA A 175 -26.40 -8.27 4.64
CA ALA A 175 -26.10 -8.01 3.24
C ALA A 175 -25.27 -6.72 3.12
N ARG A 176 -24.10 -6.83 2.48
CA ARG A 176 -23.23 -5.69 2.18
C ARG A 176 -23.82 -4.82 1.07
N SER A 177 -23.42 -3.55 1.04
CA SER A 177 -23.74 -2.66 -0.08
C SER A 177 -22.95 -3.07 -1.32
N LYS A 178 -23.46 -2.71 -2.52
CA LYS A 178 -22.75 -2.97 -3.79
C LYS A 178 -21.36 -2.31 -3.81
N GLY A 179 -21.22 -1.14 -3.19
CA GLY A 179 -19.93 -0.47 -3.09
C GLY A 179 -18.91 -1.27 -2.28
N LEU A 180 -19.31 -1.81 -1.11
CA LEU A 180 -18.46 -2.68 -0.30
C LEU A 180 -18.05 -3.95 -1.05
N ASP A 181 -19.00 -4.60 -1.73
CA ASP A 181 -18.70 -5.79 -2.54
C ASP A 181 -17.69 -5.48 -3.66
N ALA A 182 -17.81 -4.30 -4.28
CA ALA A 182 -16.88 -3.87 -5.33
C ALA A 182 -15.48 -3.61 -4.76
N PHE A 183 -15.36 -2.93 -3.62
CA PHE A 183 -14.09 -2.69 -2.92
C PHE A 183 -13.39 -4.01 -2.57
N ILE A 184 -14.12 -4.93 -1.95
CA ILE A 184 -13.60 -6.25 -1.59
C ILE A 184 -13.13 -7.00 -2.83
N THR A 185 -13.92 -7.00 -3.90
CA THR A 185 -13.54 -7.67 -5.15
C THR A 185 -12.27 -7.09 -5.75
N ASN A 186 -12.11 -5.76 -5.73
CA ASN A 186 -10.94 -5.08 -6.28
C ASN A 186 -9.65 -5.49 -5.54
N TRP A 187 -9.62 -5.29 -4.21
CA TRP A 187 -8.41 -5.48 -3.40
C TRP A 187 -8.20 -6.90 -2.87
N THR A 188 -9.09 -7.85 -3.21
CA THR A 188 -8.85 -9.29 -3.00
C THR A 188 -8.70 -10.07 -4.31
N SER A 189 -8.68 -9.35 -5.44
CA SER A 189 -8.50 -9.95 -6.76
C SER A 189 -7.12 -10.62 -6.90
N ASP A 190 -7.04 -11.62 -7.77
CA ASP A 190 -5.77 -12.30 -8.05
C ASP A 190 -4.75 -11.37 -8.71
N ALA A 191 -5.22 -10.36 -9.45
CA ALA A 191 -4.37 -9.32 -10.00
C ALA A 191 -3.70 -8.48 -8.89
N PHE A 192 -4.47 -8.06 -7.88
CA PHE A 192 -3.93 -7.30 -6.75
C PHE A 192 -2.99 -8.14 -5.90
N LYS A 193 -3.35 -9.40 -5.60
CA LYS A 193 -2.44 -10.35 -4.91
C LYS A 193 -1.12 -10.51 -5.65
N LYS A 194 -1.17 -10.72 -6.97
CA LYS A 194 0.04 -10.85 -7.79
C LYS A 194 0.90 -9.59 -7.71
N PHE A 195 0.29 -8.41 -7.74
CA PHE A 195 1.02 -7.15 -7.61
C PHE A 195 1.75 -7.04 -6.26
N VAL A 196 1.07 -7.40 -5.16
CA VAL A 196 1.69 -7.45 -3.82
C VAL A 196 2.83 -8.48 -3.75
N ASP A 197 2.65 -9.66 -4.35
CA ASP A 197 3.68 -10.71 -4.41
C ASP A 197 4.91 -10.25 -5.23
N ASP A 198 4.70 -9.46 -6.28
CA ASP A 198 5.79 -8.93 -7.10
C ASP A 198 6.56 -7.83 -6.37
N LEU A 199 5.88 -6.98 -5.60
CA LEU A 199 6.51 -6.04 -4.67
C LEU A 199 7.33 -6.79 -3.59
N GLU A 200 6.79 -7.87 -3.04
CA GLU A 200 7.50 -8.70 -2.06
C GLU A 200 8.82 -9.26 -2.64
N LYS A 201 8.77 -9.80 -3.86
CA LYS A 201 9.97 -10.29 -4.56
C LYS A 201 10.98 -9.17 -4.78
N LEU A 202 10.53 -7.99 -5.19
CA LEU A 202 11.40 -6.83 -5.37
C LEU A 202 12.10 -6.42 -4.08
N VAL A 203 11.39 -6.36 -2.95
CA VAL A 203 11.99 -6.07 -1.64
C VAL A 203 13.06 -7.10 -1.29
N ASN A 204 12.82 -8.38 -1.55
CA ASN A 204 13.82 -9.43 -1.33
C ASN A 204 15.03 -9.33 -2.28
N LEU A 205 14.84 -8.87 -3.52
CA LEU A 205 15.92 -8.67 -4.50
C LEU A 205 16.87 -7.53 -4.11
N LEU A 206 16.51 -6.67 -3.15
CA LEU A 206 17.41 -5.64 -2.62
C LEU A 206 18.58 -6.23 -1.82
N GLY A 207 18.50 -7.51 -1.40
CA GLY A 207 19.59 -8.17 -0.69
C GLY A 207 19.91 -7.54 0.67
N ILE A 208 18.89 -7.03 1.37
CA ILE A 208 19.06 -6.39 2.68
C ILE A 208 19.42 -7.46 3.72
N GLU A 209 20.66 -7.41 4.20
CA GLU A 209 21.21 -8.41 5.13
C GLU A 209 20.70 -8.23 6.57
N PRO A 210 20.38 -9.33 7.30
CA PRO A 210 19.97 -9.28 8.70
C PRO A 210 20.97 -8.53 9.61
N GLY A 211 20.46 -7.62 10.45
CA GLY A 211 21.25 -6.84 11.40
C GLY A 211 21.98 -5.61 10.82
N SER A 212 21.98 -5.46 9.49
CA SER A 212 22.48 -4.26 8.81
C SER A 212 21.68 -3.00 9.22
N GLU A 213 22.21 -1.83 8.88
CA GLU A 213 21.48 -0.58 9.09
C GLU A 213 20.22 -0.50 8.20
N SER A 214 20.31 -0.96 6.94
CA SER A 214 19.16 -1.07 6.04
C SER A 214 18.08 -1.99 6.59
N TRP A 215 18.45 -3.08 7.27
CA TRP A 215 17.49 -3.97 7.92
C TRP A 215 16.72 -3.28 9.05
N ARG A 216 17.43 -2.52 9.91
CA ARG A 216 16.80 -1.77 11.01
C ARG A 216 15.90 -0.64 10.50
N ARG A 217 16.31 0.06 9.42
CA ARG A 217 15.42 1.01 8.71
C ARG A 217 14.22 0.29 8.09
N ALA A 218 14.46 -0.91 7.58
CA ALA A 218 13.51 -1.96 7.22
C ALA A 218 12.33 -2.08 8.19
N GLU A 219 12.69 -2.50 9.40
CA GLU A 219 11.80 -2.73 10.54
C GLU A 219 11.08 -1.45 10.96
N ALA A 220 11.82 -0.34 11.11
CA ALA A 220 11.23 0.94 11.48
C ALA A 220 10.21 1.43 10.44
N THR A 221 10.45 1.18 9.15
CA THR A 221 9.53 1.52 8.07
C THR A 221 8.26 0.66 8.15
N TRP A 222 8.41 -0.64 8.36
CA TRP A 222 7.29 -1.57 8.55
C TRP A 222 6.41 -1.16 9.74
N ASP A 223 7.01 -0.92 10.90
CA ASP A 223 6.29 -0.51 12.12
C ASP A 223 5.57 0.82 11.89
N ARG A 224 6.21 1.77 11.19
CA ARG A 224 5.60 3.06 10.86
C ARG A 224 4.39 2.91 9.95
N VAL A 225 4.42 1.99 8.99
CA VAL A 225 3.27 1.71 8.13
C VAL A 225 2.12 1.08 8.94
N ILE A 226 2.40 0.17 9.89
CA ILE A 226 1.37 -0.38 10.78
C ILE A 226 0.62 0.74 11.52
N GLU A 227 1.37 1.68 12.12
CA GLU A 227 0.77 2.83 12.84
C GLU A 227 -0.13 3.67 11.93
N LEU A 228 0.34 3.96 10.72
CA LEU A 228 -0.40 4.76 9.75
C LEU A 228 -1.67 4.06 9.26
N GLU A 229 -1.59 2.76 8.96
CA GLU A 229 -2.73 1.95 8.53
C GLU A 229 -3.79 1.84 9.63
N GLU A 230 -3.39 1.62 10.88
CA GLU A 230 -4.33 1.61 12.02
C GLU A 230 -5.05 2.96 12.17
N GLU A 231 -4.31 4.08 12.13
CA GLU A 231 -4.87 5.42 12.29
C GLU A 231 -5.79 5.84 11.12
N PHE A 232 -5.52 5.33 9.90
CA PHE A 232 -6.23 5.73 8.70
C PHE A 232 -7.72 5.34 8.75
N TRP A 233 -8.02 4.15 9.27
CA TRP A 233 -9.39 3.68 9.40
C TRP A 233 -10.24 4.62 10.26
N PRO A 234 -11.44 5.05 9.81
CA PRO A 234 -12.32 5.85 10.65
C PRO A 234 -12.74 5.11 11.92
N LYS A 235 -12.89 5.87 13.00
CA LYS A 235 -13.56 5.41 14.21
C LYS A 235 -15.04 5.25 13.92
N VAL A 236 -15.60 4.10 14.29
CA VAL A 236 -17.00 3.69 14.05
C VAL A 236 -17.61 3.01 15.25
#